data_AF-A0A9X0FKJ0-F1
#
_entry.id   AF-A0A9X0FKJ0-F1
#
_cell.length_a   1.000
_cell.length_b   1.000
_cell.length_c   1.000
_cell.angle_alpha   90.00
_cell.angle_beta   90.00
_cell.angle_gamma   90.00
#
_symmetry.space_group_name_H-M   'P 1'
#
loop_
_entity.id
_entity.type
_entity.pdbx_description
1 polymer ?
#
loop_
_entity_poly.entity_id
_entity_poly.type
_entity_poly.pdbx_seq_one_letter_code
_entity_poly.pdbx_strand_id
1 'polypeptide(L)'
;MKYPRQNGLATALRELGKLERTLFLLDWLQDPDLRRKVTAGLNKGEARNTLARAVFFNRLGEIRDRSFEQQRYRASGLNLLTAAIVLWNTVYLDRTITTLNQEGNATDPDLLRFLSPLGWEHINLTGDYTWPRTNKI
;
A
#
# COMPACT_ATOMS: atom_id res chain seq x y z
N MET A 1 32.58 -8.15 25.92
CA MET A 1 31.93 -8.02 24.59
C MET A 1 32.19 -9.30 23.79
N LYS A 2 31.22 -10.21 23.66
CA LYS A 2 31.31 -11.38 22.77
C LYS A 2 30.56 -11.05 21.48
N TYR A 3 31.28 -10.95 20.36
CA TYR A 3 30.66 -10.93 19.04
C TYR A 3 29.90 -12.26 18.83
N PRO A 4 28.65 -12.25 18.35
CA PRO A 4 27.96 -13.49 18.04
C PRO A 4 28.74 -14.21 16.93
N ARG A 5 29.11 -15.47 17.18
CA ARG A 5 29.77 -16.31 16.18
C ARG A 5 28.87 -16.36 14.94
N GLN A 6 29.30 -15.77 13.83
CA GLN A 6 28.62 -15.97 12.55
C GLN A 6 28.69 -17.47 12.23
N ASN A 7 27.54 -18.13 12.33
CA ASN A 7 27.39 -19.54 12.02
C ASN A 7 27.74 -19.74 10.54
N GLY A 8 28.67 -20.63 10.21
CA GLY A 8 29.08 -20.90 8.82
C GLY A 8 27.91 -21.26 7.92
N LEU A 9 26.85 -21.88 8.48
CA LEU A 9 25.59 -22.13 7.80
C LEU A 9 24.88 -20.84 7.39
N ALA A 10 24.84 -19.83 8.26
CA ALA A 10 24.22 -18.53 7.96
C ALA A 10 24.98 -17.81 6.84
N THR A 11 26.31 -17.94 6.82
CA THR A 11 27.14 -17.40 5.73
C THR A 11 26.86 -18.12 4.42
N ALA A 12 26.80 -19.46 4.43
CA ALA A 12 26.49 -20.25 3.25
C ALA A 12 25.10 -19.94 2.67
N LEU A 13 24.07 -19.85 3.53
CA LEU A 13 22.71 -19.47 3.12
C LEU A 13 22.65 -18.05 2.56
N ARG A 14 23.45 -17.12 3.10
CA ARG A 14 23.55 -15.75 2.58
C ARG A 14 24.17 -15.72 1.18
N GLU A 15 25.24 -16.46 0.94
CA GLU A 15 25.86 -16.53 -0.38
C GLU A 15 24.95 -17.23 -1.40
N LEU A 16 24.25 -18.29 -0.99
CA LEU A 16 23.23 -18.94 -1.81
C LEU A 16 22.13 -17.95 -2.24
N GLY A 17 21.60 -17.16 -1.29
CA GLY A 17 20.61 -16.14 -1.62
C GLY A 17 21.11 -15.02 -2.54
N LYS A 18 22.42 -14.71 -2.53
CA LYS A 18 23.01 -13.76 -3.50
C LYS A 18 23.07 -14.35 -4.90
N LEU A 19 23.38 -15.65 -5.04
CA LEU A 19 23.40 -16.34 -6.33
C LEU A 19 21.99 -16.37 -6.94
N GLU A 20 20.99 -16.76 -6.15
CA GLU A 20 19.58 -16.75 -6.59
C GLU A 20 19.13 -15.35 -7.01
N ARG A 21 19.49 -14.32 -6.23
CA ARG A 21 19.20 -12.92 -6.59
C ARG A 21 19.87 -12.52 -7.91
N THR A 22 21.11 -12.95 -8.14
CA THR A 22 21.85 -12.61 -9.36
C THR A 22 21.23 -13.29 -10.57
N LEU A 23 20.89 -14.58 -10.45
CA LEU A 23 20.20 -15.31 -11.52
C LEU A 23 18.85 -14.67 -11.86
N PHE A 24 18.04 -14.38 -10.82
CA PHE A 24 16.76 -13.67 -11.00
C PHE A 24 16.92 -12.31 -11.68
N LEU A 25 17.97 -11.54 -11.34
CA LEU A 25 18.23 -10.25 -11.98
C LEU A 25 18.61 -10.39 -13.46
N LEU A 26 19.38 -11.43 -13.81
CA LEU A 26 19.71 -11.74 -15.20
C LEU A 26 18.45 -12.13 -15.98
N ASP A 27 17.61 -13.02 -15.41
CA ASP A 27 16.33 -13.40 -16.01
C ASP A 27 15.42 -12.18 -16.20
N TRP A 28 15.32 -11.32 -15.18
CA TRP A 28 14.53 -10.09 -15.24
C TRP A 28 15.04 -9.09 -16.30
N LEU A 29 16.36 -9.03 -16.52
CA LEU A 29 16.96 -8.19 -17.55
C LEU A 29 16.70 -8.71 -18.97
N GLN A 30 16.57 -10.02 -19.13
CA GLN A 30 16.37 -10.67 -20.43
C GLN A 30 14.90 -10.87 -20.80
N ASP A 31 14.00 -11.04 -19.83
CA ASP A 31 12.58 -11.32 -20.04
C ASP A 31 11.70 -10.07 -19.78
N PRO A 32 11.13 -9.45 -20.84
CA PRO A 32 10.21 -8.32 -20.70
C PRO A 32 8.91 -8.66 -19.97
N ASP A 33 8.41 -9.89 -20.06
CA ASP A 33 7.16 -10.29 -19.43
C ASP A 33 7.36 -10.55 -17.93
N LEU A 34 8.48 -11.16 -17.53
CA LEU A 34 8.90 -11.22 -16.13
C LEU A 34 9.02 -9.81 -15.55
N ARG A 35 9.64 -8.88 -16.30
CA ARG A 35 9.78 -7.48 -15.87
C ARG A 35 8.44 -6.80 -15.65
N ARG A 36 7.51 -6.91 -16.61
CA ARG A 36 6.15 -6.35 -16.50
C ARG A 36 5.42 -6.89 -15.27
N LYS A 37 5.48 -8.20 -15.03
CA LYS A 37 4.86 -8.84 -13.85
C LYS A 37 5.45 -8.31 -12.54
N VAL A 38 6.78 -8.24 -12.45
CA VAL A 38 7.48 -7.73 -11.26
C VAL A 38 7.15 -6.26 -11.02
N THR A 39 7.21 -5.41 -12.05
CA THR A 39 6.87 -3.98 -11.93
C THR A 39 5.40 -3.79 -11.54
N ALA A 40 4.46 -4.58 -12.08
CA ALA A 40 3.07 -4.53 -11.65
C ALA A 40 2.89 -4.91 -10.18
N GLY A 41 3.64 -5.91 -9.68
CA GLY A 41 3.66 -6.25 -8.26
C GLY A 41 4.24 -5.14 -7.38
N LEU A 42 5.35 -4.53 -7.81
CA LEU A 42 5.99 -3.40 -7.12
C LEU A 42 5.06 -2.19 -7.06
N ASN A 43 4.41 -1.82 -8.17
CA ASN A 43 3.47 -0.70 -8.23
C ASN A 43 2.31 -0.88 -7.23
N LYS A 44 1.78 -2.11 -7.10
CA LYS A 44 0.75 -2.41 -6.08
C LYS A 44 1.27 -2.20 -4.66
N GLY A 45 2.48 -2.68 -4.37
CA GLY A 45 3.13 -2.51 -3.07
C GLY A 45 3.41 -1.04 -2.75
N GLU A 46 3.90 -0.28 -3.73
CA GLU A 46 4.17 1.15 -3.59
C GLU A 46 2.89 1.95 -3.39
N ALA A 47 1.84 1.70 -4.18
CA ALA A 47 0.55 2.35 -4.03
C ALA A 47 -0.06 2.07 -2.65
N ARG A 48 0.03 0.83 -2.16
CA ARG A 48 -0.37 0.49 -0.78
C ARG A 48 0.45 1.25 0.26
N ASN A 49 1.77 1.33 0.08
CA ASN A 49 2.64 2.06 1.00
C ASN A 49 2.37 3.58 0.98
N THR A 50 2.05 4.14 -0.18
CA THR A 50 1.65 5.55 -0.32
C THR A 50 0.33 5.81 0.40
N LEU A 51 -0.68 4.96 0.21
CA LEU A 51 -1.94 5.03 0.96
C LEU A 51 -1.70 4.93 2.46
N ALA A 52 -0.91 3.95 2.91
CA ALA A 52 -0.56 3.78 4.32
C ALA A 52 0.15 5.02 4.89
N ARG A 53 1.06 5.65 4.14
CA ARG A 53 1.71 6.90 4.54
C ARG A 53 0.72 8.06 4.65
N ALA A 54 -0.20 8.21 3.70
CA ALA A 54 -1.22 9.26 3.73
C ALA A 54 -2.13 9.13 4.95
N VAL A 55 -2.58 7.90 5.23
CA VAL A 55 -3.36 7.56 6.43
C VAL A 55 -2.56 7.82 7.72
N PHE A 56 -1.25 7.51 7.73
CA PHE A 56 -0.39 7.69 8.90
C PHE A 56 -0.01 9.15 9.17
N PHE A 57 0.24 9.95 8.13
CA PHE A 57 0.62 11.36 8.23
C PHE A 57 -0.45 12.20 8.93
N ASN A 58 -1.71 11.77 8.85
CA ASN A 58 -2.86 12.45 9.44
C ASN A 58 -2.92 12.43 11.00
N ARG A 59 -1.85 11.98 11.69
CA ARG A 59 -1.69 12.08 13.15
C ARG A 59 -0.50 12.96 13.60
N LEU A 60 -0.21 14.03 12.85
CA LEU A 60 0.66 15.14 13.31
C LEU A 60 2.11 14.80 13.66
N GLY A 61 2.69 13.70 13.15
CA GLY A 61 4.14 13.46 13.22
C GLY A 61 4.75 13.30 14.63
N GLU A 62 3.97 13.36 15.72
CA GLU A 62 4.49 13.16 17.07
C GLU A 62 4.70 11.66 17.35
N ILE A 63 5.90 11.18 17.01
CA ILE A 63 6.39 9.86 17.42
C ILE A 63 6.86 9.98 18.87
N ARG A 64 5.92 9.81 19.81
CA ARG A 64 6.24 9.74 21.24
C ARG A 64 5.78 8.41 21.82
N ASP A 65 6.29 7.28 21.32
CA ASP A 65 6.02 5.98 21.92
C ASP A 65 7.14 4.98 21.61
N ARG A 66 7.79 4.48 22.67
CA ARG A 66 8.98 3.59 22.60
C ARG A 66 8.67 2.10 22.78
N SER A 67 7.41 1.69 22.99
CA SER A 67 7.06 0.28 23.21
C SER A 67 6.77 -0.49 21.91
N PHE A 68 7.31 -1.71 21.81
CA PHE A 68 7.09 -2.65 20.70
C PHE A 68 5.61 -3.03 20.53
N GLU A 69 4.86 -3.16 21.63
CA GLU A 69 3.43 -3.47 21.55
C GLU A 69 2.62 -2.34 20.89
N GLN A 70 2.91 -1.09 21.25
CA GLN A 70 2.23 0.07 20.66
C GLN A 70 2.52 0.19 19.15
N GLN A 71 3.73 -0.19 18.71
CA GLN A 71 4.06 -0.27 17.28
C GLN A 71 3.24 -1.35 16.57
N ARG A 72 3.06 -2.52 17.20
CA ARG A 72 2.24 -3.62 16.65
C ARG A 72 0.77 -3.24 16.52
N TYR A 73 0.19 -2.62 17.56
CA TYR A 73 -1.19 -2.14 17.49
C TYR A 73 -1.39 -1.08 16.41
N ARG A 74 -0.44 -0.15 16.26
CA ARG A 74 -0.47 0.85 15.17
C ARG A 74 -0.35 0.23 13.79
N ALA A 75 0.58 -0.70 13.58
CA ALA A 75 0.73 -1.41 12.31
C ALA A 75 -0.55 -2.19 11.95
N SER A 76 -1.17 -2.84 12.95
CA SER A 76 -2.45 -3.54 12.78
C SER A 76 -3.59 -2.58 12.42
N GLY A 77 -3.74 -1.47 13.16
CA GLY A 77 -4.76 -0.47 12.88
C GLY A 77 -4.58 0.22 11.52
N LEU A 78 -3.34 0.50 11.13
CA LEU A 78 -3.01 1.05 9.81
C LEU A 78 -3.38 0.06 8.70
N ASN A 79 -3.06 -1.22 8.87
CA ASN A 79 -3.45 -2.26 7.93
C ASN A 79 -4.98 -2.38 7.83
N LEU A 80 -5.68 -2.34 8.95
CA LEU A 80 -7.14 -2.40 9.00
C LEU A 80 -7.77 -1.22 8.24
N LEU A 81 -7.31 0.00 8.51
CA LEU A 81 -7.84 1.21 7.87
C LEU A 81 -7.51 1.24 6.37
N THR A 82 -6.30 0.84 6.00
CA THR A 82 -5.90 0.67 4.58
C THR A 82 -6.82 -0.33 3.89
N ALA A 83 -7.09 -1.48 4.51
CA ALA A 83 -7.99 -2.50 3.96
C ALA A 83 -9.44 -2.00 3.85
N ALA A 84 -9.92 -1.23 4.82
CA ALA A 84 -11.25 -0.62 4.78
C ALA A 84 -11.41 0.37 3.62
N ILE A 85 -10.40 1.21 3.37
CA ILE A 85 -10.37 2.13 2.22
C ILE A 85 -10.40 1.36 0.89
N VAL A 86 -9.57 0.32 0.77
CA VAL A 86 -9.55 -0.53 -0.44
C VAL A 86 -10.90 -1.20 -0.68
N LEU A 87 -11.53 -1.71 0.38
CA LEU A 87 -12.85 -2.32 0.30
C LEU A 87 -13.91 -1.31 -0.16
N TRP A 88 -13.92 -0.12 0.44
CA TRP A 88 -14.82 0.96 0.05
C TRP A 88 -14.66 1.32 -1.43
N ASN A 89 -13.42 1.55 -1.87
CA ASN A 89 -13.13 1.86 -3.26
C ASN A 89 -13.57 0.75 -4.22
N THR A 90 -13.35 -0.51 -3.85
CA THR A 90 -13.77 -1.65 -4.67
C THR A 90 -15.29 -1.68 -4.85
N VAL A 91 -16.04 -1.52 -3.76
CA VAL A 91 -17.51 -1.52 -3.81
C VAL A 91 -18.06 -0.32 -4.59
N TYR A 92 -17.48 0.87 -4.42
CA TYR A 92 -17.97 2.06 -5.12
C TYR A 92 -17.57 2.09 -6.59
N LEU A 93 -16.37 1.62 -6.96
CA LEU A 93 -15.99 1.46 -8.36
C LEU A 93 -16.96 0.52 -9.08
N ASP A 94 -17.30 -0.62 -8.47
CA ASP A 94 -18.27 -1.58 -9.03
C ASP A 94 -19.66 -0.95 -9.24
N ARG A 95 -20.15 -0.19 -8.25
CA ARG A 95 -21.41 0.56 -8.36
C ARG A 95 -21.35 1.60 -9.48
N THR A 96 -20.27 2.39 -9.55
CA THR A 96 -20.09 3.42 -10.59
C THR A 96 -20.06 2.81 -11.98
N ILE A 97 -19.34 1.69 -12.18
CA ILE A 97 -19.31 0.97 -13.46
C ILE A 97 -20.71 0.47 -13.83
N THR A 98 -21.43 -0.10 -12.86
CA THR A 98 -22.80 -0.60 -13.07
C THR A 98 -23.73 0.53 -13.51
N THR A 99 -23.68 1.69 -12.85
CA THR A 99 -24.48 2.87 -13.22
C THR A 99 -24.11 3.39 -14.61
N LEU A 100 -22.81 3.53 -14.93
CA LEU A 100 -22.35 3.98 -16.25
C LEU A 100 -22.86 3.08 -17.37
N ASN A 101 -22.80 1.76 -17.19
CA ASN A 101 -23.30 0.80 -18.15
C ASN A 101 -24.83 0.89 -18.32
N GLN A 102 -25.58 1.16 -17.25
CA GLN A 102 -27.03 1.35 -17.30
C GLN A 102 -27.43 2.64 -18.03
N GLU A 103 -26.63 3.70 -17.91
CA GLU A 103 -26.84 5.00 -18.59
C GLU A 103 -26.47 4.98 -20.08
N GLY A 104 -26.06 3.83 -20.63
CA GLY A 104 -25.66 3.69 -22.03
C GLY A 104 -24.21 4.08 -22.31
N ASN A 105 -23.44 4.45 -21.28
CA ASN A 105 -22.00 4.68 -21.35
C ASN A 105 -21.26 3.35 -21.12
N ALA A 106 -21.37 2.43 -22.09
CA ALA A 106 -20.74 1.12 -22.02
C ALA A 106 -19.22 1.28 -21.78
N THR A 107 -18.77 0.86 -20.60
CA THR A 107 -17.36 0.90 -20.24
C THR A 107 -16.68 -0.29 -20.91
N ASP A 108 -15.57 -0.02 -21.62
CA ASP A 108 -14.77 -1.08 -22.22
C ASP A 108 -14.25 -2.04 -21.12
N PRO A 109 -14.65 -3.33 -21.14
CA PRO A 109 -14.20 -4.32 -20.16
C PRO A 109 -12.67 -4.45 -20.11
N ASP A 110 -11.99 -4.19 -21.23
CA ASP A 110 -10.54 -4.25 -21.29
C ASP A 110 -9.86 -3.10 -20.54
N LEU A 111 -10.56 -1.98 -20.30
CA LEU A 111 -10.04 -0.88 -19.50
C LEU A 111 -10.17 -1.12 -17.99
N LEU A 112 -11.13 -1.95 -17.57
CA LEU A 112 -11.37 -2.26 -16.15
C LEU A 112 -10.14 -2.90 -15.48
N ARG A 113 -9.30 -3.60 -16.24
CA ARG A 113 -8.05 -4.20 -15.73
C ARG A 113 -7.03 -3.18 -15.23
N PHE A 114 -7.16 -1.92 -15.63
CA PHE A 114 -6.27 -0.82 -15.22
C PHE A 114 -6.81 -0.04 -14.01
N LEU A 115 -8.05 -0.30 -13.57
CA LEU A 115 -8.59 0.32 -12.37
C LEU A 115 -7.88 -0.20 -11.12
N SER A 116 -7.53 0.72 -10.22
CA SER A 116 -6.91 0.41 -8.95
C SER A 116 -7.78 0.91 -7.80
N PRO A 117 -8.19 0.04 -6.86
CA PRO A 117 -8.93 0.44 -5.67
C PRO A 117 -8.01 1.11 -4.61
N LEU A 118 -6.75 1.40 -4.94
CA LEU A 118 -5.78 2.01 -4.02
C LEU A 118 -5.77 3.55 -4.09
N GLY A 119 -6.51 4.16 -5.02
CA GLY A 119 -6.65 5.62 -5.09
C GLY A 119 -7.33 6.18 -3.84
N TRP A 120 -6.90 7.34 -3.35
CA TRP A 120 -7.41 7.92 -2.11
C TRP A 120 -7.55 9.45 -2.13
N GLU A 121 -7.22 10.09 -3.26
CA GLU A 121 -7.35 11.54 -3.42
C GLU A 121 -8.80 12.02 -3.28
N HIS A 122 -9.78 11.15 -3.54
CA HIS A 122 -11.21 11.42 -3.37
C HIS A 122 -11.72 11.20 -1.93
N ILE A 123 -10.86 10.80 -1.00
CA ILE A 123 -11.24 10.52 0.40
C ILE A 123 -10.71 11.64 1.30
N ASN A 124 -11.61 12.33 2.02
CA ASN A 124 -11.21 13.28 3.04
C ASN A 124 -10.64 12.55 4.27
N LEU A 125 -9.32 12.32 4.27
CA LEU A 125 -8.64 11.64 5.38
C LEU A 125 -8.58 12.48 6.64
N THR A 126 -8.55 13.82 6.53
CA THR A 126 -8.46 14.78 7.65
C THR A 126 -9.76 14.97 8.42
N GLY A 127 -10.90 14.57 7.83
CA GLY A 127 -12.22 14.89 8.35
C GLY A 127 -12.59 16.37 8.16
N ASP A 128 -13.75 16.75 8.68
CA ASP A 128 -14.26 18.12 8.58
C ASP A 128 -14.03 18.85 9.91
N TYR A 129 -13.33 19.99 9.86
CA TYR A 129 -13.14 20.86 11.03
C TYR A 129 -14.27 21.88 11.10
N THR A 130 -15.28 21.61 11.92
CA THR A 130 -16.33 22.59 12.23
C THR A 130 -15.87 23.48 13.39
N TRP A 131 -15.58 24.75 13.10
CA TRP A 131 -15.31 25.75 14.14
C TRP A 131 -16.63 26.37 14.61
N PRO A 132 -16.99 26.29 15.90
CA PRO A 132 -18.13 27.05 16.42
C PRO A 132 -17.81 28.54 16.25
N ARG A 133 -18.68 29.29 15.57
CA ARG A 133 -18.59 30.76 15.59
C ARG A 133 -18.81 31.21 17.02
N THR A 134 -17.78 31.78 17.65
CA THR A 134 -17.95 32.50 18.92
C THR A 134 -18.87 33.67 18.66
N ASN A 135 -20.15 33.52 19.01
CA ASN A 135 -21.03 34.68 19.19
C ASN A 135 -20.41 35.50 20.33
N LYS A 136 -19.77 36.61 19.97
CA LYS A 136 -19.45 37.65 20.93
C LYS A 136 -20.79 38.19 21.44
N ILE A 137 -20.99 38.02 22.75
CA ILE A 137 -21.97 38.75 23.56
C ILE A 137 -21.56 40.22 23.58
#